data_AF-A0AA96MT41-F1
#
_entry.id   AF-A0AA96MT41-F1
#
_cell.length_a   1.000
_cell.length_b   1.000
_cell.length_c   1.000
_cell.angle_alpha   90.00
_cell.angle_beta   90.00
_cell.angle_gamma   90.00
#
_symmetry.space_group_name_H-M   'P 1'
#
loop_
_entity.id
_entity.type
_entity.pdbx_description
1 polymer ?
#
loop_
_entity_poly.entity_id
_entity_poly.type
_entity_poly.pdbx_seq_one_letter_code
_entity_poly.pdbx_strand_id
1 'polypeptide(L)'
;MRMYSRSYRRNVKYMNNKGFTMLEMLYAFSIFLLVVSFFPLIFKYFMGNDQLEARLKRMEWHVFVNQIKKELRLAEEIIVSDNRLVFTKHGQLILYEKHGTNLRRRVDFKGHEIVLQQVDSFQFSPIRDGVKLTLTDHYDQKYSVLLYSFISLDENYAPE
;
A
#
# COMPACT_ATOMS: atom_id res chain seq x y z
N MET A 1 -77.85 -55.64 43.06
CA MET A 1 -77.81 -54.32 42.39
C MET A 1 -76.38 -54.10 41.91
N ARG A 2 -76.10 -54.16 40.60
CA ARG A 2 -74.73 -54.06 40.05
C ARG A 2 -74.35 -52.60 39.82
N MET A 3 -73.28 -52.13 40.46
CA MET A 3 -72.74 -50.78 40.23
C MET A 3 -71.63 -50.85 39.18
N TYR A 4 -71.81 -50.17 38.05
CA TYR A 4 -70.82 -50.02 36.99
C TYR A 4 -69.81 -48.91 37.35
N SER A 5 -68.52 -49.21 37.40
CA SER A 5 -67.48 -48.18 37.46
C SER A 5 -67.14 -47.67 36.06
N ARG A 6 -67.39 -46.39 35.76
CA ARG A 6 -66.93 -45.74 34.53
C ARG A 6 -65.45 -45.34 34.69
N SER A 7 -64.57 -46.00 33.95
CA SER A 7 -63.17 -45.59 33.83
C SER A 7 -63.03 -44.45 32.83
N TYR A 8 -62.68 -43.25 33.29
CA TYR A 8 -62.45 -42.09 32.43
C TYR A 8 -61.03 -42.16 31.84
N ARG A 9 -60.91 -42.39 30.53
CA ARG A 9 -59.62 -42.28 29.83
C ARG A 9 -59.30 -40.80 29.60
N ARG A 10 -58.34 -40.25 30.33
CA ARG A 10 -57.74 -38.94 30.00
C ARG A 10 -56.81 -39.12 28.81
N ASN A 11 -57.19 -38.57 27.66
CA ASN A 11 -56.28 -38.39 26.54
C ASN A 11 -55.55 -37.05 26.72
N VAL A 12 -54.36 -37.08 27.34
CA VAL A 12 -53.47 -35.91 27.34
C VAL A 12 -52.67 -35.94 26.04
N LYS A 13 -52.93 -34.99 25.15
CA LYS A 13 -52.19 -34.82 23.90
C LYS A 13 -50.83 -34.20 24.23
N TYR A 14 -49.75 -34.98 24.15
CA TYR A 14 -48.40 -34.44 24.29
C TYR A 14 -48.09 -33.52 23.11
N MET A 15 -48.02 -32.21 23.35
CA MET A 15 -47.52 -31.25 22.37
C MET A 15 -46.01 -31.48 22.20
N ASN A 16 -45.60 -31.78 20.98
CA ASN A 16 -44.21 -32.03 20.63
C ASN A 16 -43.50 -30.69 20.32
N ASN A 17 -42.71 -30.17 21.27
CA ASN A 17 -42.01 -28.88 21.15
C ASN A 17 -40.72 -28.95 20.32
N LYS A 18 -40.35 -30.11 19.76
CA LYS A 18 -39.06 -30.31 19.05
C LYS A 18 -38.87 -29.40 17.83
N GLY A 19 -39.95 -29.09 17.11
CA GLY A 19 -39.91 -28.15 15.98
C GLY A 19 -39.76 -26.68 16.41
N PHE A 20 -40.30 -26.35 17.59
CA PHE A 20 -40.22 -25.00 18.17
C PHE A 20 -38.78 -24.65 18.54
N THR A 21 -38.05 -25.59 19.13
CA THR A 21 -36.62 -25.44 19.46
C THR A 21 -35.71 -25.33 18.24
N MET A 22 -36.00 -26.01 17.12
CA MET A 22 -35.15 -25.93 15.93
C MET A 22 -35.29 -24.58 15.21
N LEU A 23 -36.53 -24.10 15.06
CA LEU A 23 -36.81 -22.82 14.40
C LEU A 23 -36.24 -21.64 15.21
N GLU A 24 -36.35 -21.70 16.54
CA GLU A 24 -35.75 -20.73 17.45
C GLU A 24 -34.23 -20.67 17.33
N MET A 25 -33.56 -21.83 17.24
CA MET A 25 -32.11 -21.89 17.03
C MET A 25 -31.70 -21.34 15.65
N LEU A 26 -32.49 -21.60 14.60
CA LEU A 26 -32.21 -21.05 13.26
C LEU A 26 -32.39 -19.52 13.24
N TYR A 27 -33.39 -19.02 13.96
CA TYR A 27 -33.64 -17.59 14.10
C TYR A 27 -32.51 -16.91 14.88
N ALA A 28 -32.11 -17.46 16.02
CA ALA A 28 -30.95 -16.98 16.78
C ALA A 28 -29.67 -17.02 15.94
N PHE A 29 -29.46 -18.08 15.15
CA PHE A 29 -28.32 -18.20 14.25
C PHE A 29 -28.37 -17.18 13.12
N SER A 30 -29.54 -16.86 12.56
CA SER A 30 -29.66 -15.81 11.54
C SER A 30 -29.32 -14.42 12.09
N ILE A 31 -29.73 -14.12 13.32
CA ILE A 31 -29.37 -12.88 14.01
C ILE A 31 -27.86 -12.86 14.26
N PHE A 32 -27.29 -13.98 14.71
CA PHE A 32 -25.85 -14.11 14.90
C PHE A 32 -25.07 -13.87 13.59
N LEU A 33 -25.46 -14.50 12.49
CA LEU A 33 -24.82 -14.29 11.19
C LEU A 33 -24.96 -12.85 10.71
N LEU A 34 -26.11 -12.21 10.96
CA LEU A 34 -26.32 -10.80 10.66
C LEU A 34 -25.35 -9.92 11.46
N VAL A 35 -25.15 -10.18 12.75
CA VAL A 35 -24.16 -9.46 13.57
C VAL A 35 -22.74 -9.71 13.06
N VAL A 36 -22.37 -10.95 12.78
CA VAL A 36 -21.04 -11.32 12.25
C VAL A 36 -20.79 -10.68 10.88
N SER A 37 -21.82 -10.47 10.06
CA SER A 37 -21.67 -9.82 8.75
C SER A 37 -21.13 -8.38 8.82
N PHE A 38 -21.26 -7.72 9.98
CA PHE A 38 -20.70 -6.39 10.23
C PHE A 38 -19.24 -6.40 10.69
N PHE A 39 -18.66 -7.56 11.03
CA PHE A 39 -17.27 -7.65 11.51
C PHE A 39 -16.24 -7.13 10.49
N PRO A 40 -16.35 -7.38 9.17
CA PRO A 40 -15.41 -6.83 8.19
C PRO A 40 -15.33 -5.28 8.20
N LEU A 41 -16.45 -4.59 8.46
CA LEU A 41 -16.48 -3.12 8.58
C LEU A 41 -15.69 -2.65 9.81
N ILE A 42 -15.81 -3.39 10.91
CA ILE A 42 -15.09 -3.15 12.15
C ILE A 42 -13.58 -3.37 11.92
N PHE A 43 -13.18 -4.48 11.31
CA PHE A 43 -11.78 -4.77 11.02
C PHE A 43 -11.11 -3.71 10.14
N LYS A 44 -11.81 -3.20 9.12
CA LYS A 44 -11.29 -2.12 8.26
C LYS A 44 -10.92 -0.85 9.05
N TYR A 45 -11.66 -0.55 10.12
CA TYR A 45 -11.41 0.63 10.94
C TYR A 45 -10.32 0.40 11.99
N PHE A 46 -10.30 -0.79 12.62
CA PHE A 46 -9.29 -1.12 13.64
C PHE A 46 -7.91 -1.43 13.06
N MET A 47 -7.85 -1.97 11.84
CA MET A 47 -6.60 -2.26 11.14
C MET A 47 -6.10 -0.99 10.43
N GLY A 48 -5.93 0.09 11.21
CA GLY A 48 -5.58 1.43 10.76
C GLY A 48 -4.54 1.40 9.64
N ASN A 49 -4.99 1.83 8.46
CA ASN A 49 -4.26 1.74 7.21
C ASN A 49 -2.90 2.45 7.27
N ASP A 50 -2.80 3.50 8.10
CA ASP A 50 -1.63 4.39 8.20
C ASP A 50 -0.32 3.66 8.53
N GLN A 51 -0.34 2.68 9.45
CA GLN A 51 0.88 1.95 9.81
C GLN A 51 1.34 1.01 8.69
N LEU A 52 0.38 0.41 7.99
CA LEU A 52 0.64 -0.49 6.86
C LEU A 52 1.12 0.33 5.66
N GLU A 53 0.47 1.45 5.36
CA GLU A 53 0.87 2.39 4.30
C GLU A 53 2.25 2.98 4.57
N ALA A 54 2.55 3.43 5.79
CA ALA A 54 3.88 3.93 6.14
C ALA A 54 4.97 2.85 5.99
N ARG A 55 4.63 1.58 6.28
CA ARG A 55 5.54 0.45 6.05
C ARG A 55 5.75 0.19 4.55
N LEU A 56 4.68 0.22 3.76
CA LEU A 56 4.76 0.06 2.30
C LEU A 56 5.62 1.16 1.67
N LYS A 57 5.37 2.43 1.99
CA LYS A 57 6.15 3.57 1.50
C LYS A 57 7.64 3.45 1.83
N ARG A 58 7.96 2.98 3.04
CA ARG A 58 9.35 2.72 3.43
C ARG A 58 10.00 1.63 2.58
N MET A 59 9.26 0.55 2.26
CA MET A 59 9.75 -0.50 1.37
C MET A 59 9.93 0.01 -0.07
N GLU A 60 8.98 0.76 -0.60
CA GLU A 60 9.07 1.40 -1.92
C GLU A 60 10.33 2.27 -2.02
N TRP A 61 10.56 3.12 -1.00
CA TRP A 61 11.78 3.91 -0.90
C TRP A 61 13.04 3.04 -0.96
N HIS A 62 13.12 1.96 -0.20
CA HIS A 62 14.30 1.08 -0.21
C HIS A 62 14.53 0.39 -1.56
N VAL A 63 13.47 -0.07 -2.21
CA VAL A 63 13.56 -0.69 -3.55
C VAL A 63 14.05 0.33 -4.56
N PHE A 64 13.45 1.51 -4.58
CA PHE A 64 13.84 2.61 -5.45
C PHE A 64 15.31 2.99 -5.24
N VAL A 65 15.75 3.20 -4.00
CA VAL A 65 17.14 3.55 -3.67
C VAL A 65 18.11 2.47 -4.18
N ASN A 66 17.76 1.20 -4.04
CA ASN A 66 18.61 0.11 -4.52
C ASN A 66 18.67 0.06 -6.05
N GLN A 67 17.55 0.33 -6.73
CA GLN A 67 17.50 0.35 -8.19
C GLN A 67 18.30 1.53 -8.76
N ILE A 68 18.05 2.75 -8.29
CA ILE A 68 18.73 3.94 -8.80
C ILE A 68 20.23 3.92 -8.52
N LYS A 69 20.67 3.39 -7.36
CA LYS A 69 22.10 3.18 -7.07
C LYS A 69 22.76 2.22 -8.06
N LYS A 70 22.08 1.13 -8.43
CA LYS A 70 22.60 0.19 -9.42
C LYS A 70 22.68 0.82 -10.81
N GLU A 71 21.69 1.63 -11.17
CA GLU A 71 21.66 2.32 -12.47
C GLU A 71 22.76 3.39 -12.55
N LEU A 72 22.92 4.24 -11.54
CA LEU A 72 23.93 5.29 -11.51
C LEU A 72 25.37 4.76 -11.46
N ARG A 73 25.59 3.59 -10.86
CA ARG A 73 26.90 2.91 -10.91
C ARG A 73 27.30 2.46 -12.32
N LEU A 74 26.33 2.28 -13.20
CA LEU A 74 26.53 1.91 -14.60
C LEU A 74 26.34 3.10 -15.54
N ALA A 75 26.14 4.31 -14.99
CA ALA A 75 25.98 5.51 -15.78
C ALA A 75 27.32 5.95 -16.36
N GLU A 76 27.29 6.38 -17.61
CA GLU A 76 28.43 6.93 -18.36
C GLU A 76 28.49 8.46 -18.23
N GLU A 77 27.36 9.10 -18.02
CA GLU A 77 27.23 10.55 -17.86
C GLU A 77 26.03 10.83 -16.97
N ILE A 78 26.12 11.83 -16.09
CA ILE A 78 25.02 12.26 -15.22
C ILE A 78 24.88 13.77 -15.29
N ILE A 79 23.65 14.22 -15.48
CA ILE A 79 23.27 15.63 -15.57
C ILE A 79 22.08 15.84 -14.62
N VAL A 80 22.19 16.86 -13.77
CA VAL A 80 21.09 17.33 -12.93
C VAL A 80 20.67 18.70 -13.43
N SER A 81 19.43 18.82 -13.91
CA SER A 81 18.89 20.08 -14.45
C SER A 81 17.40 20.17 -14.17
N ASP A 82 16.90 21.35 -13.81
CA ASP A 82 15.47 21.61 -13.53
C ASP A 82 14.81 20.59 -12.60
N ASN A 83 15.53 20.17 -11.54
CA ASN A 83 15.05 19.13 -10.63
C ASN A 83 14.71 17.79 -11.32
N ARG A 84 15.43 17.49 -12.40
CA ARG A 84 15.41 16.23 -13.12
C ARG A 84 16.80 15.63 -13.08
N LEU A 85 16.84 14.31 -13.00
CA LEU A 85 18.07 13.55 -13.10
C LEU A 85 18.07 12.85 -14.45
N VAL A 86 19.08 13.17 -15.26
CA VAL A 86 19.28 12.61 -16.58
C VAL A 86 20.63 11.90 -16.59
N PHE A 87 20.68 10.68 -17.07
CA PHE A 87 21.95 9.97 -17.23
C PHE A 87 21.90 8.98 -18.38
N THR A 88 23.07 8.69 -18.94
CA THR A 88 23.21 7.73 -20.04
C THR A 88 23.74 6.41 -19.50
N LYS A 89 23.14 5.29 -19.92
CA LYS A 89 23.57 3.93 -19.57
C LYS A 89 23.54 3.06 -20.82
N HIS A 90 24.68 2.54 -21.26
CA HIS A 90 24.77 1.68 -22.45
C HIS A 90 24.13 2.31 -23.70
N GLY A 91 24.34 3.61 -23.89
CA GLY A 91 23.76 4.38 -25.00
C GLY A 91 22.25 4.69 -24.89
N GLN A 92 21.59 4.33 -23.78
CA GLN A 92 20.19 4.71 -23.50
C GLN A 92 20.13 5.89 -22.53
N LEU A 93 19.25 6.86 -22.81
CA LEU A 93 19.02 8.01 -21.96
C LEU A 93 17.96 7.68 -20.90
N ILE A 94 18.32 7.74 -19.63
CA ILE A 94 17.41 7.51 -18.51
C ILE A 94 17.08 8.86 -17.86
N LEU A 95 15.79 9.15 -17.71
CA LEU A 95 15.27 10.38 -17.14
C LEU A 95 14.40 10.06 -15.92
N TYR A 96 14.72 10.69 -14.79
CA TYR A 96 13.87 10.74 -13.61
C TYR A 96 13.33 12.15 -13.41
N GLU A 97 12.02 12.28 -13.34
CA GLU A 97 11.34 13.57 -13.21
C GLU A 97 10.06 13.46 -12.36
N LYS A 98 9.68 14.57 -11.73
CA LYS A 98 8.40 14.68 -11.04
C LYS A 98 7.26 14.73 -12.06
N HIS A 99 6.22 13.92 -11.86
CA HIS A 99 5.01 13.89 -12.67
C HIS A 99 3.78 13.89 -11.77
N GLY A 100 3.18 15.06 -11.56
CA GLY A 100 2.12 15.24 -10.56
C GLY A 100 2.65 14.97 -9.15
N THR A 101 2.05 14.02 -8.46
CA THR A 101 2.47 13.55 -7.12
C THR A 101 3.41 12.35 -7.16
N ASN A 102 3.92 11.96 -8.33
CA ASN A 102 4.72 10.75 -8.49
C ASN A 102 6.11 11.08 -9.04
N LEU A 103 7.10 10.25 -8.71
CA LEU A 103 8.39 10.23 -9.41
C LEU A 103 8.28 9.23 -10.56
N ARG A 104 8.60 9.70 -11.78
CA ARG A 104 8.55 8.89 -12.99
C ARG A 104 9.94 8.70 -13.56
N ARG A 105 10.19 7.47 -14.04
CA ARG A 105 11.33 7.07 -14.85
C ARG A 105 10.90 6.89 -16.32
N ARG A 106 11.75 7.34 -17.24
CA ARG A 106 11.62 7.15 -18.69
C ARG A 106 12.96 6.71 -19.27
N VAL A 107 12.91 5.90 -20.34
CA VAL A 107 14.09 5.47 -21.10
C VAL A 107 13.92 5.93 -22.54
N ASP A 108 14.87 6.68 -23.06
CA ASP A 108 14.84 7.32 -24.38
C ASP A 108 13.56 8.14 -24.61
N PHE A 109 13.10 8.84 -23.57
CA PHE A 109 11.82 9.56 -23.51
C PHE A 109 10.57 8.70 -23.77
N LYS A 110 10.73 7.38 -23.85
CA LYS A 110 9.67 6.40 -24.02
C LYS A 110 9.40 5.69 -22.70
N GLY A 111 8.21 5.09 -22.63
CA GLY A 111 7.73 4.42 -21.44
C GLY A 111 7.17 5.37 -20.37
N HIS A 112 6.57 4.77 -19.36
CA HIS A 112 6.00 5.47 -18.20
C HIS A 112 6.11 4.54 -17.00
N GLU A 113 7.24 4.59 -16.31
CA GLU A 113 7.46 3.80 -15.11
C GLU A 113 7.33 4.72 -13.90
N ILE A 114 6.29 4.52 -13.08
CA ILE A 114 6.17 5.23 -11.81
C ILE A 114 7.01 4.49 -10.78
N VAL A 115 8.09 5.14 -10.33
CA VAL A 115 9.06 4.52 -9.41
C VAL A 115 8.78 4.83 -7.95
N LEU A 116 8.13 5.97 -7.67
CA LEU A 116 7.61 6.32 -6.35
C LEU A 116 6.28 7.05 -6.52
N GLN A 117 5.32 6.73 -5.66
CA GLN A 117 3.98 7.34 -5.66
C GLN A 117 3.78 8.21 -4.44
N GLN A 118 2.81 9.13 -4.52
CA GLN A 118 2.37 9.91 -3.35
C GLN A 118 3.52 10.67 -2.66
N VAL A 119 4.34 11.32 -3.48
CA VAL A 119 5.46 12.14 -3.06
C VAL A 119 5.06 13.62 -3.13
N ASP A 120 5.20 14.32 -2.02
CA ASP A 120 4.82 15.73 -1.92
C ASP A 120 5.89 16.62 -2.60
N SER A 121 7.14 16.45 -2.19
CA SER A 121 8.28 17.15 -2.78
C SER A 121 9.46 16.23 -3.04
N PHE A 122 10.22 16.58 -4.07
CA PHE A 122 11.35 15.81 -4.55
C PHE A 122 12.40 16.79 -5.03
N GLN A 123 13.66 16.62 -4.64
CA GLN A 123 14.76 17.50 -5.02
C GLN A 123 16.02 16.70 -5.34
N PHE A 124 16.52 16.85 -6.56
CA PHE A 124 17.87 16.47 -6.94
C PHE A 124 18.83 17.66 -6.73
N SER A 125 19.95 17.41 -6.07
CA SER A 125 21.03 18.39 -5.88
C SER A 125 22.35 17.76 -6.29
N PRO A 126 23.13 18.36 -7.20
CA PRO A 126 24.45 17.84 -7.54
C PRO A 126 25.37 17.90 -6.30
N ILE A 127 26.23 16.89 -6.16
CA ILE A 127 27.32 16.83 -5.18
C ILE A 127 28.60 16.39 -5.90
N ARG A 128 29.75 16.50 -5.23
CA ARG A 128 31.01 15.93 -5.74
C ARG A 128 30.82 14.43 -6.00
N ASP A 129 31.05 14.04 -7.25
CA ASP A 129 30.97 12.65 -7.73
C ASP A 129 29.59 11.99 -7.58
N GLY A 130 28.50 12.77 -7.56
CA GLY A 130 27.17 12.20 -7.49
C GLY A 130 26.01 13.18 -7.33
N VAL A 131 24.87 12.64 -6.93
CA VAL A 131 23.64 13.41 -6.75
C VAL A 131 23.05 13.10 -5.38
N LYS A 132 22.74 14.15 -4.63
CA LYS A 132 21.92 14.05 -3.43
C LYS A 132 20.47 14.10 -3.84
N LEU A 133 19.72 13.11 -3.39
CA LEU A 133 18.29 13.08 -3.50
C LEU A 133 17.66 13.38 -2.13
N THR A 134 16.72 14.33 -2.10
CA THR A 134 15.85 14.62 -0.96
C THR A 134 14.39 14.47 -1.37
N LEU A 135 13.61 13.75 -0.57
CA LEU A 135 12.21 13.45 -0.79
C LEU A 135 11.41 13.77 0.48
N THR A 136 10.23 14.35 0.32
CA THR A 136 9.25 14.52 1.41
C THR A 136 7.95 13.84 1.00
N ASP A 137 7.45 12.97 1.89
CA ASP A 137 6.15 12.30 1.76
C ASP A 137 5.02 13.20 2.29
N HIS A 138 3.76 12.90 1.95
CA HIS A 138 2.55 13.53 2.50
C HIS A 138 2.41 13.42 4.03
N TYR A 139 3.11 12.49 4.68
CA TYR A 139 3.18 12.40 6.15
C TYR A 139 4.31 13.28 6.75
N ASP A 140 4.84 14.24 5.99
CA ASP A 140 5.97 15.12 6.35
C ASP A 140 7.27 14.35 6.73
N GLN A 141 7.35 13.09 6.29
CA GLN A 141 8.55 12.28 6.47
C GLN A 141 9.57 12.62 5.39
N LYS A 142 10.77 12.99 5.83
CA LYS A 142 11.89 13.34 4.95
C LYS A 142 12.83 12.15 4.78
N TYR A 143 13.09 11.83 3.53
CA TYR A 143 14.03 10.81 3.12
C TYR A 143 15.15 11.47 2.33
N SER A 144 16.40 11.12 2.61
CA SER A 144 17.53 11.60 1.83
C SER A 144 18.51 10.47 1.56
N VAL A 145 19.07 10.46 0.36
CA VAL A 145 20.08 9.50 -0.05
C VAL A 145 21.14 10.20 -0.91
N LEU A 146 22.40 9.81 -0.68
CA LEU A 146 23.52 10.18 -1.55
C LEU A 146 23.70 9.09 -2.59
N LEU A 147 23.71 9.49 -3.86
CA LEU A 147 23.85 8.61 -5.00
C LEU A 147 25.17 8.92 -5.68
N TYR A 148 26.17 8.08 -5.47
CA TYR A 148 27.49 8.26 -6.06
C TYR A 148 27.56 7.61 -7.44
N SER A 149 28.20 8.31 -8.36
CA SER A 149 28.69 7.75 -9.61
C SER A 149 30.17 7.38 -9.46
N PHE A 150 30.68 6.50 -10.31
CA PHE A 150 32.12 6.31 -10.44
C PHE A 150 32.77 7.40 -11.32
N ILE A 151 31.95 8.27 -11.92
CA ILE A 151 32.37 9.32 -12.84
C ILE A 151 32.25 10.66 -12.10
N SER A 152 33.33 11.42 -12.12
CA SER A 152 33.37 12.74 -11.50
C SER A 152 32.39 13.68 -12.20
N LEU A 153 31.51 14.29 -11.42
CA LEU A 153 30.63 15.35 -11.90
C LEU A 153 31.40 16.66 -11.88
N ASP A 154 31.74 17.19 -13.04
CA ASP A 154 32.33 18.53 -13.14
C ASP A 154 31.30 19.58 -12.69
N GLU A 155 31.71 20.43 -11.73
CA GLU A 155 30.91 21.46 -11.04
C GLU A 155 30.37 22.60 -11.96
N ASN A 156 30.48 22.47 -13.28
CA ASN A 156 30.30 23.58 -14.24
C ASN A 156 28.90 23.70 -14.87
N TYR A 157 27.86 23.08 -14.32
CA TYR A 157 26.50 23.19 -14.85
C TYR A 157 25.48 23.59 -13.78
N ALA A 158 25.73 24.72 -13.11
CA ALA A 158 24.69 25.48 -12.43
C ALA A 158 24.07 26.45 -13.44
N PRO A 159 22.76 26.43 -13.70
CA PRO A 159 22.14 27.51 -14.47
C PRO A 159 22.17 28.79 -13.62
N GLU A 160 22.67 29.87 -14.22
CA GLU A 160 22.49 31.25 -13.74
C GLU A 160 21.00 31.62 -13.64
#